data_AF-A0AAE9WRI4-F1
#
_entry.id   AF-A0AAE9WRI4-F1
#
_cell.length_a   1.000
_cell.length_b   1.000
_cell.length_c   1.000
_cell.angle_alpha   90.00
_cell.angle_beta   90.00
_cell.angle_gamma   90.00
#
_symmetry.space_group_name_H-M   'P 1'
#
loop_
_entity.id
_entity.type
_entity.pdbx_description
1 polymer ?
#
loop_
_entity_poly.entity_id
_entity_poly.type
_entity_poly.pdbx_seq_one_letter_code
_entity_poly.pdbx_strand_id
1 'polypeptide(L)'
;MIIYSKFNIIIILLVYFYNKITTILCINCENHECKNDCYVLSNDKQLCLCNENEKGIHCKETWNVCEQDCNINNTTESCSVALCKQGACIPTANKPYYKCECGDFFQGANCEIENNPCSFQETNPCLNGKCIFITKLNRVICECNNGWTQKNQQNPSMLPWGKQTVEVSPPCDGITRNVYFS
;
A
#
# COMPACT_ATOMS: atom_id res chain seq x y z
N MET A 1 -22.99 43.53 50.71
CA MET A 1 -23.75 42.51 49.97
C MET A 1 -24.06 43.09 48.59
N ILE A 2 -23.17 42.91 47.63
CA ILE A 2 -23.29 43.54 46.30
C ILE A 2 -24.33 42.73 45.53
N ILE A 3 -25.56 43.24 45.46
CA ILE A 3 -26.62 42.66 44.63
C ILE A 3 -26.23 42.96 43.19
N TYR A 4 -25.44 42.10 42.58
CA TYR A 4 -25.31 42.09 41.13
C TYR A 4 -26.69 41.78 40.56
N SER A 5 -27.38 42.81 40.09
CA SER A 5 -28.61 42.66 39.32
C SER A 5 -28.39 41.58 38.26
N LYS A 6 -29.31 40.63 38.13
CA LYS A 6 -29.26 39.56 37.10
C LYS A 6 -28.90 40.12 35.73
N PHE A 7 -29.30 41.36 35.45
CA PHE A 7 -28.97 42.12 34.25
C PHE A 7 -27.46 42.31 34.02
N ASN A 8 -26.70 42.66 35.07
CA ASN A 8 -25.25 42.86 34.98
C ASN A 8 -24.50 41.54 34.78
N ILE A 9 -24.98 40.45 35.36
CA ILE A 9 -24.41 39.10 35.15
C ILE A 9 -24.65 38.65 33.72
N ILE A 10 -25.84 38.90 33.16
CA ILE A 10 -26.16 38.60 31.76
C ILE A 10 -25.28 39.42 30.81
N ILE A 11 -25.05 40.71 31.07
CA ILE A 11 -24.15 41.54 30.25
C ILE A 11 -22.71 41.02 30.33
N ILE A 12 -22.21 40.68 31.52
CA ILE A 12 -20.86 40.13 31.69
C ILE A 12 -20.72 38.79 30.98
N LEU A 13 -21.74 37.92 31.05
CA LEU A 13 -21.76 36.66 30.32
C LEU A 13 -21.83 36.89 28.81
N LEU A 14 -22.66 37.81 28.33
CA LEU A 14 -22.74 38.17 26.91
C LEU A 14 -21.41 38.74 26.41
N VAL A 15 -20.72 39.61 27.17
CA VAL A 15 -19.40 40.14 26.82
C VAL A 15 -18.32 39.06 26.92
N TYR A 16 -18.39 38.16 27.91
CA TYR A 16 -17.49 37.01 28.03
C TYR A 16 -17.66 36.05 26.86
N PHE A 17 -18.91 35.74 26.49
CA PHE A 17 -19.23 34.95 25.31
C PHE A 17 -18.89 35.72 24.03
N TYR A 18 -19.07 37.04 23.91
CA TYR A 18 -18.67 37.82 22.73
C TYR A 18 -17.15 37.87 22.55
N ASN A 19 -16.38 37.92 23.64
CA ASN A 19 -14.91 37.84 23.59
C ASN A 19 -14.40 36.41 23.35
N LYS A 20 -15.06 35.37 23.90
CA LYS A 20 -14.75 33.96 23.60
C LYS A 20 -15.21 33.53 22.21
N ILE A 21 -16.34 34.07 21.77
CA ILE A 21 -16.86 34.12 20.40
C ILE A 21 -16.22 35.35 19.74
N THR A 22 -14.90 35.50 19.90
CA THR A 22 -14.13 35.94 18.74
C THR A 22 -14.34 34.82 17.72
N THR A 23 -15.50 34.82 17.05
CA THR A 23 -15.68 34.07 15.81
C THR A 23 -14.45 34.44 15.02
N ILE A 24 -13.56 33.47 14.82
CA ILE A 24 -12.54 33.56 13.80
C ILE A 24 -13.32 33.92 12.55
N LEU A 25 -13.31 35.20 12.17
CA LEU A 25 -14.02 35.70 11.00
C LEU A 25 -13.24 35.11 9.83
N CYS A 26 -13.56 33.88 9.46
CA CYS A 26 -13.13 33.29 8.20
C CYS A 26 -13.92 34.01 7.11
N ILE A 27 -13.42 35.18 6.70
CA ILE A 27 -14.00 35.93 5.59
C ILE A 27 -13.44 35.33 4.31
N ASN A 28 -14.30 35.13 3.31
CA ASN A 28 -13.83 34.74 1.98
C ASN A 28 -12.82 35.78 1.46
N CYS A 29 -11.72 35.32 0.89
CA CYS A 29 -10.76 36.23 0.30
C CYS A 29 -11.33 36.89 -0.97
N GLU A 30 -10.95 38.14 -1.25
CA GLU A 30 -11.10 38.75 -2.57
C GLU A 30 -9.75 38.72 -3.29
N ASN A 31 -9.74 38.45 -4.60
CA ASN A 31 -8.53 38.41 -5.44
C ASN A 31 -7.40 37.52 -4.88
N HIS A 32 -7.62 36.20 -4.87
CA HIS A 32 -6.65 35.21 -4.38
C HIS A 32 -6.20 34.22 -5.46
N GLU A 33 -5.12 33.49 -5.18
CA GLU A 33 -4.59 32.46 -6.08
C GLU A 33 -5.01 31.01 -5.75
N CYS A 34 -5.75 30.81 -4.66
CA CYS A 34 -6.27 29.48 -4.31
C CYS A 34 -7.10 28.89 -5.46
N LYS A 35 -6.90 27.60 -5.76
CA LYS A 35 -7.71 26.86 -6.74
C LYS A 35 -9.17 26.71 -6.30
N ASN A 36 -9.41 26.47 -5.02
CA ASN A 36 -10.74 26.32 -4.42
C ASN A 36 -10.98 27.42 -3.37
N ASP A 37 -11.45 27.05 -2.18
CA ASP A 37 -11.83 27.98 -1.12
C ASP A 37 -10.63 28.72 -0.54
N CYS A 38 -10.83 30.01 -0.24
CA CYS A 38 -9.87 30.89 0.42
C CYS A 38 -10.51 31.62 1.59
N TYR A 39 -9.83 31.65 2.73
CA TYR A 39 -10.25 32.40 3.91
C TYR A 39 -9.13 33.31 4.42
N VAL A 40 -9.49 34.51 4.86
CA VAL A 40 -8.59 35.42 5.57
C VAL A 40 -8.66 35.14 7.06
N LEU A 41 -7.51 34.98 7.70
CA LEU A 41 -7.37 34.79 9.15
C LEU A 41 -7.16 36.15 9.85
N SER A 42 -7.27 36.18 11.18
CA SER A 42 -7.23 37.41 12.01
C SER A 42 -5.92 38.23 11.95
N ASN A 43 -4.95 37.82 11.14
CA ASN A 43 -3.65 38.46 10.91
C ASN A 43 -3.38 38.74 9.42
N ASP A 44 -4.44 38.91 8.62
CA ASP A 44 -4.40 39.14 7.17
C ASP A 44 -3.74 38.01 6.34
N LYS A 45 -3.52 36.83 6.94
CA LYS A 45 -3.02 35.66 6.21
C LYS A 45 -4.16 34.99 5.45
N GLN A 46 -3.90 34.66 4.19
CA GLN A 46 -4.79 33.84 3.37
C GLN A 46 -4.52 32.36 3.61
N LEU A 47 -5.59 31.59 3.80
CA LEU A 47 -5.59 30.14 3.91
C LEU A 47 -6.39 29.56 2.75
N CYS A 48 -5.73 28.77 1.90
CA CYS A 48 -6.42 27.96 0.89
C CYS A 48 -6.83 26.61 1.49
N LEU A 49 -8.10 26.22 1.33
CA LEU A 49 -8.55 24.86 1.67
C LEU A 49 -8.55 24.00 0.41
N CYS A 50 -7.70 22.98 0.41
CA CYS A 50 -7.54 22.07 -0.73
C CYS A 50 -8.55 20.92 -0.66
N ASN A 51 -8.93 20.38 -1.83
CA ASN A 51 -9.66 19.12 -1.88
C ASN A 51 -8.78 17.96 -1.40
N GLU A 52 -9.39 16.81 -1.08
CA GLU A 52 -8.67 15.69 -0.43
C GLU A 52 -7.44 15.19 -1.22
N ASN A 53 -7.42 15.33 -2.56
CA ASN A 53 -6.33 14.89 -3.44
C ASN A 53 -5.39 16.02 -3.89
N GLU A 54 -5.46 17.19 -3.27
CA GLU A 54 -4.68 18.38 -3.63
C GLU A 54 -3.77 18.87 -2.50
N LYS A 55 -2.68 19.53 -2.89
CA LYS A 55 -1.69 20.09 -1.96
C LYS A 55 -1.06 21.39 -2.47
N GLY A 56 -0.18 21.94 -1.65
CA GLY A 56 0.54 23.19 -1.90
C GLY A 56 -0.24 24.41 -1.40
N ILE A 57 0.44 25.55 -1.29
CA ILE A 57 -0.12 26.78 -0.71
C ILE A 57 -1.32 27.34 -1.49
N HIS A 58 -1.51 26.93 -2.73
CA HIS A 58 -2.62 27.35 -3.60
C HIS A 58 -3.48 26.18 -4.12
N CYS A 59 -3.28 24.96 -3.62
CA CYS A 59 -4.01 23.75 -4.04
C CYS A 59 -3.91 23.43 -5.55
N LYS A 60 -2.80 23.82 -6.19
CA LYS A 60 -2.56 23.60 -7.63
C LYS A 60 -1.81 22.28 -7.90
N GLU A 61 -1.25 21.65 -6.86
CA GLU A 61 -0.53 20.38 -6.94
C GLU A 61 -1.41 19.23 -6.43
N THR A 62 -1.06 18.00 -6.81
CA THR A 62 -1.74 16.79 -6.31
C THR A 62 -0.82 15.99 -5.41
N TRP A 63 -1.41 15.22 -4.50
CA TRP A 63 -0.65 14.28 -3.67
C TRP A 63 -0.02 13.18 -4.53
N ASN A 64 1.26 12.91 -4.30
CA ASN A 64 1.99 11.75 -4.81
C ASN A 64 2.43 10.89 -3.63
N VAL A 65 1.53 10.01 -3.22
CA VAL A 65 1.73 9.09 -2.09
C VAL A 65 2.89 8.12 -2.38
N CYS A 66 3.17 7.79 -3.63
CA CYS A 66 4.25 6.88 -4.00
C CYS A 66 5.65 7.47 -3.80
N GLU A 67 5.79 8.80 -3.65
CA GLU A 67 7.09 9.46 -3.53
C GLU A 67 7.36 10.01 -2.13
N GLN A 68 6.60 11.03 -1.71
CA GLN A 68 6.90 11.81 -0.51
C GLN A 68 5.68 12.03 0.40
N ASP A 69 4.48 11.74 -0.10
CA ASP A 69 3.24 12.07 0.58
C ASP A 69 2.61 10.87 1.32
N CYS A 70 3.39 9.82 1.59
CA CYS A 70 2.89 8.60 2.24
C CYS A 70 2.73 8.72 3.77
N ASN A 71 3.24 9.79 4.39
CA ASN A 71 3.21 9.97 5.85
C ASN A 71 3.83 8.78 6.62
N ILE A 72 4.86 8.15 6.06
CA ILE A 72 5.63 7.09 6.71
C ILE A 72 6.90 7.72 7.27
N ASN A 73 6.92 7.93 8.58
CA ASN A 73 8.08 8.45 9.30
C ASN A 73 8.80 7.28 9.98
N ASN A 74 10.14 7.24 9.91
CA ASN A 74 11.05 6.21 10.47
C ASN A 74 11.42 5.00 9.59
N THR A 75 11.31 5.09 8.26
CA THR A 75 11.84 4.06 7.36
C THR A 75 13.00 4.60 6.53
N THR A 76 14.04 3.79 6.32
CA THR A 76 15.09 4.07 5.32
C THR A 76 14.60 3.79 3.89
N GLU A 77 13.43 3.17 3.74
CA GLU A 77 12.81 2.79 2.47
C GLU A 77 11.97 3.94 1.88
N SER A 78 11.88 4.00 0.55
CA SER A 78 11.02 4.97 -0.14
C SER A 78 9.54 4.63 0.03
N CYS A 79 8.66 5.63 -0.11
CA CYS A 79 7.20 5.42 -0.05
C CYS A 79 6.73 4.30 -0.99
N SER A 80 7.24 4.26 -2.22
CA SER A 80 6.90 3.22 -3.21
C SER A 80 7.19 1.80 -2.71
N VAL A 81 8.36 1.57 -2.09
CA VAL A 81 8.74 0.26 -1.54
C VAL A 81 7.94 -0.07 -0.29
N ALA A 82 7.75 0.91 0.59
CA ALA A 82 6.99 0.73 1.81
C ALA A 82 5.52 0.35 1.54
N LEU A 83 4.90 0.99 0.54
CA LEU A 83 3.52 0.76 0.15
C LEU A 83 3.32 -0.49 -0.71
N CYS A 84 4.18 -0.72 -1.71
CA CYS A 84 3.98 -1.76 -2.72
C CYS A 84 4.95 -2.94 -2.63
N LYS A 85 5.78 -3.03 -1.60
CA LYS A 85 6.74 -4.13 -1.37
C LYS A 85 7.56 -4.49 -2.62
N GLN A 86 7.10 -5.49 -3.40
CA GLN A 86 7.73 -5.97 -4.63
C GLN A 86 6.96 -5.60 -5.92
N GLY A 87 6.18 -4.51 -5.89
CA GLY A 87 5.41 -3.97 -7.00
C GLY A 87 5.74 -2.52 -7.32
N ALA A 88 5.26 -2.06 -8.46
CA ALA A 88 5.32 -0.65 -8.86
C ALA A 88 4.19 0.13 -8.19
N CYS A 89 4.53 1.22 -7.49
CA CYS A 89 3.55 2.13 -6.92
C CYS A 89 3.07 3.13 -7.98
N ILE A 90 1.75 3.26 -8.11
CA ILE A 90 1.12 4.18 -9.07
C ILE A 90 0.20 5.12 -8.30
N PRO A 91 0.43 6.44 -8.32
CA PRO A 91 -0.45 7.40 -7.68
C PRO A 91 -1.82 7.42 -8.38
N THR A 92 -2.89 7.60 -7.61
CA THR A 92 -4.26 7.65 -8.12
C THR A 92 -5.03 8.82 -7.52
N ALA A 93 -6.10 9.25 -8.18
CA ALA A 93 -6.90 10.38 -7.73
C ALA A 93 -7.89 10.04 -6.58
N ASN A 94 -8.09 8.76 -6.28
CA ASN A 94 -9.11 8.28 -5.32
C ASN A 94 -8.43 7.56 -4.17
N LYS A 95 -9.01 7.62 -2.96
CA LYS A 95 -8.53 6.89 -1.78
C LYS A 95 -8.31 5.40 -2.12
N PRO A 96 -7.14 4.82 -1.76
CA PRO A 96 -6.10 5.36 -0.87
C PRO A 96 -5.05 6.27 -1.54
N TYR A 97 -5.32 6.78 -2.75
CA TYR A 97 -4.47 7.65 -3.58
C TYR A 97 -3.23 6.99 -4.18
N TYR A 98 -3.20 5.66 -4.14
CA TYR A 98 -2.25 4.84 -4.85
C TYR A 98 -2.88 3.49 -5.20
N LYS A 99 -2.24 2.76 -6.11
CA LYS A 99 -2.44 1.34 -6.35
C LYS A 99 -1.07 0.69 -6.58
N CYS A 100 -0.96 -0.60 -6.32
CA CYS A 100 0.24 -1.36 -6.63
C CYS A 100 0.03 -2.22 -7.86
N GLU A 101 0.96 -2.17 -8.80
CA GLU A 101 1.06 -3.13 -9.89
C GLU A 101 2.13 -4.17 -9.53
N CYS A 102 1.67 -5.35 -9.11
CA CYS A 102 2.55 -6.41 -8.65
C CYS A 102 3.32 -7.05 -9.81
N GLY A 103 4.56 -7.44 -9.52
CA GLY A 103 5.32 -8.32 -10.42
C GLY A 103 4.67 -9.70 -10.53
N ASP A 104 5.09 -10.48 -11.53
CA ASP A 104 4.46 -11.76 -11.88
C ASP A 104 4.42 -12.77 -10.72
N PHE A 105 5.30 -12.66 -9.73
CA PHE A 105 5.41 -13.59 -8.60
C PHE A 105 4.78 -13.08 -7.29
N PHE A 106 4.02 -12.00 -7.33
CA PHE A 106 3.39 -11.39 -6.15
C PHE A 106 1.94 -10.98 -6.42
N GLN A 107 1.14 -10.93 -5.36
CA GLN A 107 -0.24 -10.47 -5.39
C GLN A 107 -0.63 -9.80 -4.08
N GLY A 108 -1.90 -9.40 -3.97
CA GLY A 108 -2.40 -8.61 -2.84
C GLY A 108 -2.51 -7.13 -3.22
N ALA A 109 -3.18 -6.35 -2.38
CA ALA A 109 -3.39 -4.92 -2.65
C ALA A 109 -2.08 -4.12 -2.62
N ASN A 110 -1.09 -4.62 -1.88
CA ASN A 110 0.22 -4.02 -1.65
C ASN A 110 1.37 -4.93 -2.11
N CYS A 111 1.08 -5.94 -2.92
CA CYS A 111 2.04 -6.95 -3.40
C CYS A 111 2.79 -7.68 -2.27
N GLU A 112 2.08 -7.91 -1.17
CA GLU A 112 2.59 -8.49 0.07
C GLU A 112 2.49 -10.03 0.12
N ILE A 113 1.77 -10.63 -0.82
CA ILE A 113 1.54 -12.07 -0.88
C ILE A 113 2.38 -12.66 -2.01
N GLU A 114 3.23 -13.64 -1.69
CA GLU A 114 3.92 -14.43 -2.72
C GLU A 114 2.93 -15.23 -3.57
N ASN A 115 3.02 -15.09 -4.89
CA ASN A 115 2.20 -15.77 -5.86
C ASN A 115 3.09 -16.38 -6.93
N ASN A 116 3.77 -17.46 -6.59
CA ASN A 116 4.64 -18.22 -7.47
C ASN A 116 4.14 -19.67 -7.61
N PRO A 117 4.74 -20.49 -8.48
CA PRO A 117 4.30 -21.88 -8.69
C PRO A 117 4.31 -22.78 -7.45
N CYS A 118 5.01 -22.40 -6.38
CA CYS A 118 5.05 -23.12 -5.11
C CYS A 118 4.14 -22.51 -4.03
N SER A 119 3.41 -21.42 -4.30
CA SER A 119 2.58 -20.71 -3.30
C SER A 119 1.41 -21.53 -2.78
N PHE A 120 0.85 -22.44 -3.60
CA PHE A 120 -0.33 -23.21 -3.25
C PHE A 120 -0.04 -24.71 -3.36
N GLN A 121 -0.43 -25.45 -2.32
CA GLN A 121 -0.16 -26.89 -2.26
C GLN A 121 -0.98 -27.66 -3.29
N GLU A 122 -2.19 -27.20 -3.62
CA GLU A 122 -3.11 -27.82 -4.57
C GLU A 122 -2.59 -27.75 -6.01
N THR A 123 -1.76 -26.76 -6.32
CA THR A 123 -1.14 -26.58 -7.65
C THR A 123 0.35 -26.88 -7.64
N ASN A 124 0.85 -27.56 -6.60
CA ASN A 124 2.26 -27.89 -6.46
C ASN A 124 2.71 -28.78 -7.65
N PRO A 125 3.65 -28.32 -8.50
CA PRO A 125 4.07 -29.07 -9.68
C PRO A 125 4.96 -30.27 -9.37
N CYS A 126 5.43 -30.42 -8.13
CA CYS A 126 6.35 -31.47 -7.71
C CYS A 126 5.68 -32.78 -7.27
N LEU A 127 4.35 -32.84 -7.26
CA LEU A 127 3.57 -33.99 -6.81
C LEU A 127 3.95 -34.43 -5.38
N ASN A 128 4.63 -35.57 -5.23
CA ASN A 128 5.07 -36.10 -3.94
C ASN A 128 6.40 -35.49 -3.47
N GLY A 129 6.57 -34.20 -3.73
CA GLY A 129 7.78 -33.47 -3.40
C GLY A 129 7.47 -32.07 -2.88
N LYS A 130 8.40 -31.53 -2.12
CA LYS A 130 8.42 -30.14 -1.72
C LYS A 130 8.81 -29.28 -2.91
N CYS A 131 8.00 -28.27 -3.18
CA CYS A 131 8.25 -27.28 -4.22
C CYS A 131 9.16 -26.18 -3.67
N ILE A 132 10.24 -25.88 -4.39
CA ILE A 132 11.18 -24.81 -4.03
C ILE A 132 11.35 -23.89 -5.24
N PHE A 133 10.82 -22.67 -5.14
CA PHE A 133 10.95 -21.67 -6.20
C PHE A 133 12.19 -20.80 -5.97
N ILE A 134 13.02 -20.65 -7.02
CA ILE A 134 14.22 -19.80 -7.02
C ILE A 134 13.96 -18.62 -7.94
N THR A 135 13.49 -17.52 -7.35
CA THR A 135 13.06 -16.31 -8.07
C THR A 135 14.12 -15.77 -9.05
N LYS A 136 15.40 -15.74 -8.65
CA LYS A 136 16.49 -15.20 -9.51
C LYS A 136 16.73 -16.01 -10.78
N LEU A 137 16.30 -17.26 -10.82
CA LEU A 137 16.52 -18.18 -11.95
C LEU A 137 15.22 -18.52 -12.67
N ASN A 138 14.07 -18.02 -12.20
CA ASN A 138 12.75 -18.46 -12.64
C ASN A 138 12.67 -19.99 -12.72
N ARG A 139 13.12 -20.68 -11.66
CA ARG A 139 13.20 -22.14 -11.63
C ARG A 139 12.50 -22.72 -10.40
N VAL A 140 11.80 -23.83 -10.58
CA VAL A 140 11.31 -24.70 -9.51
C VAL A 140 12.19 -25.94 -9.42
N ILE A 141 12.62 -26.25 -8.21
CA ILE A 141 13.27 -27.51 -7.85
C ILE A 141 12.31 -28.33 -6.99
N CYS A 142 12.18 -29.61 -7.34
CA CYS A 142 11.40 -30.57 -6.58
C CYS A 142 12.29 -31.40 -5.67
N GLU A 143 12.13 -31.23 -4.36
CA GLU A 143 12.76 -32.08 -3.35
C GLU A 143 11.80 -33.22 -3.00
N CYS A 144 12.12 -34.44 -3.43
CA CYS A 144 11.20 -35.56 -3.27
C CYS A 144 11.06 -36.02 -1.82
N ASN A 145 9.82 -36.28 -1.41
CA ASN A 145 9.53 -36.87 -0.11
C ASN A 145 10.03 -38.32 -0.05
N ASN A 146 10.20 -38.84 1.16
CA ASN A 146 10.60 -40.25 1.38
C ASN A 146 9.71 -41.22 0.60
N GLY A 147 10.32 -42.18 -0.10
CA GLY A 147 9.61 -43.13 -0.94
C GLY A 147 9.48 -42.71 -2.41
N TRP A 148 9.82 -41.45 -2.74
CA TRP A 148 9.66 -40.88 -4.08
C TRP A 148 10.97 -40.43 -4.68
N THR A 149 11.04 -40.44 -6.01
CA THR A 149 12.19 -40.00 -6.80
C THR A 149 11.72 -39.37 -8.11
N GLN A 150 12.60 -38.61 -8.75
CA GLN A 150 12.43 -38.17 -10.13
C GLN A 150 12.79 -39.32 -11.07
N LYS A 151 12.10 -39.45 -12.20
CA LYS A 151 12.45 -40.46 -13.21
C LYS A 151 13.63 -39.97 -14.06
N ASN A 152 14.62 -40.83 -14.27
CA ASN A 152 15.90 -40.54 -14.96
C ASN A 152 15.80 -40.09 -16.43
N GLN A 153 14.61 -40.03 -17.04
CA GLN A 153 14.41 -39.66 -18.46
C GLN A 153 13.39 -38.53 -18.64
N GLN A 154 12.97 -37.88 -17.56
CA GLN A 154 12.08 -36.72 -17.66
C GLN A 154 12.91 -35.46 -17.86
N ASN A 155 12.50 -34.64 -18.82
CA ASN A 155 13.06 -33.32 -19.02
C ASN A 155 12.34 -32.31 -18.12
N PRO A 156 13.01 -31.19 -17.77
CA PRO A 156 12.33 -30.05 -17.16
C PRO A 156 11.18 -29.58 -18.04
N SER A 157 10.09 -29.14 -17.42
CA SER A 157 8.95 -28.52 -18.10
C SER A 157 9.00 -27.01 -18.00
N MET A 158 8.31 -26.31 -18.89
CA MET A 158 8.20 -24.85 -18.87
C MET A 158 6.78 -24.47 -18.49
N LEU A 159 6.64 -23.80 -17.35
CA LEU A 159 5.37 -23.35 -16.80
C LEU A 159 5.19 -21.85 -17.08
N PRO A 160 4.17 -21.43 -17.84
CA PRO A 160 3.86 -20.01 -17.98
C PRO A 160 3.33 -19.45 -16.65
N TRP A 161 3.82 -18.29 -16.24
CA TRP A 161 3.38 -17.61 -15.01
C TRP A 161 3.36 -16.10 -15.20
N GLY A 162 2.16 -15.53 -15.34
CA GLY A 162 2.02 -14.13 -15.75
C GLY A 162 2.72 -13.89 -17.09
N LYS A 163 3.68 -12.94 -17.11
CA LYS A 163 4.53 -12.66 -18.27
C LYS A 163 5.84 -13.46 -18.28
N GLN A 164 6.12 -14.23 -17.22
CA GLN A 164 7.32 -15.06 -17.14
C GLN A 164 7.06 -16.48 -17.64
N THR A 165 8.15 -17.20 -17.89
CA THR A 165 8.15 -18.65 -18.01
C THR A 165 9.10 -19.22 -16.97
N VAL A 166 8.62 -20.20 -16.21
CA VAL A 166 9.34 -20.84 -15.12
C VAL A 166 9.75 -22.25 -15.54
N GLU A 167 11.04 -22.55 -15.46
CA GLU A 167 11.55 -23.90 -15.67
C GLU A 167 11.27 -24.75 -14.42
N VAL A 168 10.65 -25.91 -14.58
CA VAL A 168 10.29 -26.81 -13.48
C VAL A 168 11.03 -28.12 -13.66
N SER A 169 11.83 -28.51 -12.65
CA SER A 169 12.50 -29.82 -12.66
C SER A 169 11.48 -30.96 -12.73
N PRO A 170 11.85 -32.16 -13.21
CA PRO A 170 10.97 -33.32 -13.22
C PRO A 170 10.23 -33.55 -11.89
N PRO A 171 8.94 -33.91 -11.90
CA PRO A 171 8.18 -34.12 -10.68
C PRO A 171 8.60 -35.40 -9.94
N CYS A 172 8.21 -35.52 -8.68
CA CYS A 172 8.46 -36.70 -7.86
C CYS A 172 7.38 -37.77 -8.08
N ASP A 173 7.42 -38.39 -9.27
CA ASP A 173 6.44 -39.39 -9.74
C ASP A 173 7.01 -40.82 -9.84
N GLY A 174 8.29 -41.01 -9.54
CA GLY A 174 8.94 -42.30 -9.41
C GLY A 174 8.89 -42.81 -7.97
N ILE A 175 8.81 -44.12 -7.79
CA ILE A 175 8.86 -44.76 -6.47
C ILE A 175 10.28 -45.24 -6.24
N THR A 176 10.86 -44.96 -5.07
CA THR A 176 12.09 -45.63 -4.64
C THR A 176 11.72 -47.09 -4.39
N ARG A 177 11.92 -47.97 -5.38
CA ARG A 177 11.89 -49.41 -5.09
C ARG A 177 13.00 -49.64 -4.08
N ASN A 178 12.63 -50.02 -2.86
CA ASN A 178 13.57 -50.72 -2.01
C ASN A 178 14.05 -51.90 -2.85
N VAL A 179 15.29 -51.85 -3.32
CA VAL A 179 15.99 -53.03 -3.79
C VAL A 179 16.28 -53.85 -2.53
N TYR A 180 15.25 -54.42 -1.92
CA TYR A 180 15.41 -55.61 -1.12
C TYR A 180 15.70 -56.71 -2.14
N PHE A 181 16.98 -56.99 -2.32
CA PHE A 181 17.42 -58.25 -2.86
C PHE A 181 16.82 -59.37 -1.99
N SER A 182 15.95 -60.18 -2.60
CA SER A 182 15.65 -61.54 -2.18
C SER A 182 15.20 -62.32 -3.40
#